data_AF-A0A7X3NRC2-F1
#
_entry.id   AF-A0A7X3NRC2-F1
#
_cell.length_a   1.000
_cell.length_b   1.000
_cell.length_c   1.000
_cell.angle_alpha   90.00
_cell.angle_beta   90.00
_cell.angle_gamma   90.00
#
_symmetry.space_group_name_H-M   'P 1'
#
loop_
_entity.id
_entity.type
_entity.pdbx_description
1 polymer ?
#
loop_
_entity_poly.entity_id
_entity_poly.type
_entity_poly.pdbx_seq_one_letter_code
_entity_poly.pdbx_strand_id
1 'polypeptide(L)'
;MPTCRLCRITCYEQEDWTGDDHPYILVNSRRVWGPRRTDEGQTHEINLDVQFNHRVKLTLMEDDRWEEDDQIGSHIITRGDISEDEKELKFREDDANYSIWVLVSP
;
A
#
# COMPACT_ATOMS: atom_id res chain seq x y z
N MET A 1 -4.11 5.61 21.29
CA MET A 1 -2.94 5.69 20.38
C MET A 1 -3.57 5.64 19.01
N PRO A 2 -3.26 6.61 18.14
CA PRO A 2 -3.85 6.65 16.81
C PRO A 2 -3.68 5.32 16.08
N THR A 3 -4.71 4.97 15.33
CA THR A 3 -4.75 3.75 14.53
C THR A 3 -4.87 4.14 13.08
N CYS A 4 -3.98 3.59 12.24
CA CYS A 4 -4.09 3.63 10.79
C CYS A 4 -4.62 2.27 10.34
N ARG A 5 -5.87 2.24 9.85
CA ARG A 5 -6.44 1.08 9.18
C ARG A 5 -6.04 1.11 7.71
N LEU A 6 -5.41 0.06 7.22
CA LEU A 6 -5.27 -0.22 5.79
C LEU A 6 -6.56 -0.91 5.36
N CYS A 7 -7.40 -0.22 4.58
CA CYS A 7 -8.70 -0.73 4.18
C CYS A 7 -8.55 -1.68 2.98
N ARG A 8 -8.06 -1.15 1.86
CA ARG A 8 -7.93 -1.88 0.59
C ARG A 8 -6.80 -1.33 -0.27
N ILE A 9 -6.34 -2.15 -1.21
CA ILE A 9 -5.47 -1.76 -2.32
C ILE A 9 -6.21 -2.01 -3.64
N THR A 10 -6.08 -1.09 -4.58
CA THR A 10 -6.61 -1.20 -5.95
C THR A 10 -5.47 -1.02 -6.94
N CYS A 11 -5.34 -1.93 -7.90
CA CYS A 11 -4.46 -1.82 -9.05
C CYS A 11 -5.23 -1.18 -10.21
N TYR A 12 -4.71 -0.10 -10.78
CA TYR A 12 -5.26 0.56 -11.96
C TYR A 12 -4.41 0.33 -13.21
N GLU A 13 -3.11 0.14 -13.04
CA GLU A 13 -2.15 -0.15 -14.10
C GLU A 13 -1.02 -0.95 -13.46
N GLN A 14 -0.69 -2.09 -14.04
CA GLN A 14 0.43 -2.95 -13.64
C GLN A 14 1.69 -2.50 -14.38
N GLU A 15 2.87 -2.68 -13.76
CA GLU A 15 4.15 -2.29 -14.35
C GLU A 15 4.41 -3.05 -15.67
N ASP A 16 4.12 -4.35 -15.69
CA ASP A 16 4.42 -5.22 -16.82
C ASP A 16 3.18 -5.62 -17.64
N TRP A 17 3.26 -5.43 -18.96
CA TRP A 17 2.23 -5.90 -19.90
C TRP A 17 2.14 -7.43 -20.00
N THR A 18 3.16 -8.15 -19.51
CA THR A 18 3.22 -9.62 -19.53
C THR A 18 3.70 -10.15 -18.18
N GLY A 19 2.77 -10.44 -17.27
CA GLY A 19 3.13 -10.94 -15.96
C GLY A 19 1.98 -10.83 -14.99
N ASP A 20 2.13 -11.50 -13.86
CA ASP A 20 1.29 -11.33 -12.70
C ASP A 20 2.10 -10.46 -11.72
N ASP A 21 1.66 -9.24 -11.42
CA ASP A 21 2.30 -8.39 -10.41
C ASP A 21 2.05 -8.97 -9.02
N HIS A 22 3.05 -8.88 -8.14
CA HIS A 22 2.99 -9.46 -6.81
C HIS A 22 3.17 -8.42 -5.70
N PRO A 23 2.32 -7.37 -5.65
CA PRO A 23 2.51 -6.27 -4.71
C PRO A 23 2.49 -6.76 -3.26
N TYR A 24 3.30 -6.11 -2.43
CA TYR A 24 3.29 -6.27 -0.99
C TYR A 24 3.48 -4.93 -0.27
N ILE A 25 2.93 -4.85 0.94
CA ILE A 25 2.94 -3.62 1.73
C ILE A 25 3.83 -3.78 2.94
N LEU A 26 4.74 -2.82 3.10
CA LEU A 26 5.55 -2.65 4.29
C LEU A 26 4.97 -1.50 5.14
N VAL A 27 4.87 -1.76 6.45
CA VAL A 27 4.57 -0.76 7.47
C VAL A 27 5.77 -0.66 8.39
N ASN A 28 6.42 0.51 8.42
CA ASN A 28 7.67 0.73 9.14
C ASN A 28 8.72 -0.36 8.84
N SER A 29 8.89 -0.68 7.55
CA SER A 29 9.80 -1.72 7.04
C SER A 29 9.44 -3.17 7.40
N ARG A 30 8.26 -3.42 8.00
CA ARG A 30 7.75 -4.76 8.24
C ARG A 30 6.65 -5.10 7.26
N ARG A 31 6.75 -6.24 6.58
CA ARG A 31 5.71 -6.74 5.68
C ARG A 31 4.44 -7.06 6.47
N VAL A 32 3.32 -6.52 6.02
CA VAL A 32 2.01 -6.68 6.67
C VAL A 32 0.93 -7.23 5.75
N TRP A 33 1.15 -7.18 4.44
CA TRP A 33 0.27 -7.71 3.41
C TRP A 33 1.09 -8.09 2.17
N GLY A 34 0.64 -9.08 1.41
CA GLY A 34 1.34 -9.59 0.22
C GLY A 34 2.63 -10.39 0.52
N PRO A 35 3.39 -10.80 -0.50
CA PRO A 35 3.12 -10.62 -1.93
C PRO A 35 1.86 -11.36 -2.36
N ARG A 36 1.12 -10.76 -3.28
CA ARG A 36 -0.11 -11.35 -3.80
C ARG A 36 -0.28 -10.97 -5.26
N ARG A 37 -0.48 -11.99 -6.10
CA ARG A 37 -0.90 -11.79 -7.48
C ARG A 37 -2.06 -10.81 -7.56
N THR A 38 -1.85 -9.72 -8.28
CA THR A 38 -2.82 -8.66 -8.51
C THR A 38 -2.79 -8.31 -9.99
N ASP A 39 -3.91 -8.45 -10.69
CA ASP A 39 -4.01 -8.03 -12.10
C ASP A 39 -4.63 -6.61 -12.18
N GLU A 40 -4.45 -5.92 -13.31
CA GLU A 40 -5.09 -4.62 -13.58
C GLU A 40 -6.60 -4.61 -13.28
N GLY A 41 -7.06 -3.57 -12.58
CA GLY A 41 -8.46 -3.38 -12.20
C GLY A 41 -8.89 -4.17 -10.95
N GLN A 42 -8.01 -5.01 -10.38
CA GLN A 42 -8.34 -5.75 -9.18
C GLN A 42 -8.26 -4.89 -7.92
N THR A 43 -9.06 -5.26 -6.92
CA THR A 43 -9.06 -4.67 -5.60
C THR A 43 -8.98 -5.77 -4.55
N HIS A 44 -8.12 -5.57 -3.56
CA HIS A 44 -7.97 -6.47 -2.43
C HIS A 44 -8.27 -5.76 -1.12
N GLU A 45 -9.21 -6.31 -0.39
CA GLU A 45 -9.47 -5.94 1.00
C GLU A 45 -8.29 -6.39 1.88
N ILE A 46 -7.84 -5.48 2.76
CA ILE A 46 -6.72 -5.68 3.69
C ILE A 46 -7.27 -5.71 5.12
N ASN A 47 -8.03 -4.69 5.51
CA ASN A 47 -8.65 -4.53 6.83
C ASN A 47 -7.70 -4.76 8.01
N LEU A 48 -6.52 -4.12 7.97
CA LEU A 48 -5.48 -4.26 8.99
C LEU A 48 -5.28 -2.97 9.77
N ASP A 49 -5.35 -3.07 11.10
CA ASP A 49 -5.11 -1.95 12.02
C ASP A 49 -3.65 -1.86 12.47
N VAL A 50 -3.05 -0.69 12.30
CA VAL A 50 -1.68 -0.37 12.73
C VAL A 50 -1.72 0.76 13.75
N GLN A 51 -1.33 0.47 14.99
CA GLN A 51 -1.16 1.50 16.02
C GLN A 51 0.16 2.25 15.83
N PHE A 52 0.14 3.56 16.04
CA PHE A 52 1.35 4.37 15.95
C PHE A 52 1.37 5.54 16.94
N ASN A 53 2.58 5.97 17.30
CA ASN A 53 2.78 7.09 18.22
C ASN A 53 2.88 8.42 17.49
N HIS A 54 3.82 8.50 16.53
CA HIS A 54 4.14 9.72 15.79
C HIS A 54 3.80 9.61 14.31
N ARG A 55 4.25 8.54 13.65
CA ARG A 55 4.05 8.30 12.23
C ARG A 55 4.06 6.82 11.88
N VAL A 56 3.48 6.50 10.72
CA VAL A 56 3.63 5.24 10.00
C VAL A 56 4.27 5.56 8.65
N LYS A 57 5.35 4.87 8.29
CA LYS A 57 5.81 4.81 6.89
C LYS A 57 5.13 3.62 6.23
N LEU A 58 4.30 3.87 5.23
CA LEU A 58 3.71 2.86 4.38
C LEU A 58 4.50 2.84 3.07
N THR A 59 5.03 1.69 2.70
CA THR A 59 5.75 1.48 1.44
C THR A 59 5.06 0.38 0.66
N LEU A 60 4.80 0.63 -0.62
CA LEU A 60 4.37 -0.38 -1.58
C LEU A 60 5.59 -0.85 -2.35
N MET A 61 5.69 -2.17 -2.52
CA MET A 61 6.77 -2.85 -3.22
C MET A 61 6.17 -3.88 -4.20
N GLU A 62 6.89 -4.16 -5.27
CA GLU A 62 6.70 -5.24 -6.23
C GLU A 62 7.62 -6.42 -5.84
N ASP A 63 7.15 -7.67 -5.94
CA ASP A 63 8.02 -8.85 -5.78
C ASP A 63 8.43 -9.33 -7.18
N ASP A 64 9.62 -8.92 -7.60
CA ASP A 64 10.19 -9.34 -8.89
C ASP A 64 10.93 -10.65 -8.77
N ARG A 65 10.36 -11.69 -9.39
CA ARG A 65 10.85 -13.06 -9.27
C ARG A 65 12.31 -13.24 -9.75
N TRP A 66 12.81 -12.34 -10.59
CA TRP A 66 14.10 -12.45 -11.27
C TRP A 66 15.06 -11.29 -10.99
N GLU A 67 14.60 -10.21 -10.36
CA GLU A 67 15.37 -9.00 -10.05
C GLU A 67 15.23 -8.62 -8.56
N GLU A 68 15.74 -7.46 -8.16
CA GLU A 68 15.53 -6.95 -6.80
C GLU A 68 14.11 -6.39 -6.69
N ASP A 69 13.41 -6.62 -5.57
CA ASP A 69 12.06 -6.07 -5.35
C ASP A 69 11.99 -4.55 -5.59
N ASP A 70 11.13 -4.12 -6.51
CA ASP A 70 10.99 -2.72 -6.88
C ASP A 70 10.11 -1.93 -5.92
N GLN A 71 10.53 -0.71 -5.60
CA GLN A 71 9.81 0.16 -4.67
C GLN A 71 8.92 1.15 -5.42
N ILE A 72 7.67 0.74 -5.71
CA ILE A 72 6.65 1.58 -6.37
C ILE A 72 6.37 2.89 -5.62
N GLY A 73 6.55 2.94 -4.30
CA GLY A 73 6.59 4.22 -3.59
C GLY A 73 6.30 4.16 -2.10
N SER A 74 6.27 5.34 -1.46
CA SER A 74 5.99 5.41 -0.02
C SER A 74 5.27 6.68 0.44
N HIS A 75 4.49 6.54 1.50
CA HIS A 75 3.76 7.62 2.16
C HIS A 75 4.04 7.64 3.66
N ILE A 76 4.03 8.84 4.24
CA ILE A 76 4.09 9.05 5.69
C ILE A 76 2.69 9.44 6.18
N ILE A 77 2.15 8.62 7.09
CA ILE A 77 0.90 8.88 7.78
C ILE A 77 1.22 9.37 9.19
N THR A 78 0.53 10.40 9.63
CA THR A 78 0.74 11.07 10.91
C THR A 78 -0.59 11.30 11.63
N ARG A 79 -0.52 11.85 12.85
CA ARG A 79 -1.71 12.32 13.57
C ARG A 79 -2.49 13.40 12.83
N GLY A 80 -1.83 14.17 11.95
CA GLY A 80 -2.50 15.19 11.16
C GLY A 80 -3.45 14.63 10.11
N ASP A 81 -3.39 13.32 9.84
CA ASP A 81 -4.23 12.64 8.88
C ASP A 81 -5.51 12.05 9.50
N ILE A 82 -5.74 12.25 10.81
CA ILE A 82 -6.96 11.79 11.48
C ILE A 82 -8.19 12.42 10.79
N SER A 83 -9.12 11.57 10.37
CA SER A 83 -10.33 11.94 9.65
C SER A 83 -11.44 10.92 9.90
N GLU A 84 -12.70 11.32 9.65
CA GLU A 84 -13.84 10.39 9.60
C GLU A 84 -13.90 9.63 8.25
N ASP A 85 -13.25 10.17 7.22
CA ASP A 85 -13.23 9.64 5.87
C ASP A 85 -11.95 8.86 5.56
N GLU A 86 -12.07 7.87 4.66
CA GLU A 86 -10.91 7.20 4.08
C GLU A 86 -10.08 8.16 3.23
N LYS A 87 -8.77 8.09 3.38
CA LYS A 87 -7.78 8.79 2.58
C LYS A 87 -7.20 7.85 1.52
N GLU A 88 -7.16 8.32 0.29
CA GLU A 88 -6.48 7.64 -0.81
C GLU A 88 -4.99 8.00 -0.83
N LEU A 89 -4.12 6.99 -0.85
CA LEU A 89 -2.68 7.11 -1.06
C LEU A 89 -2.33 6.55 -2.43
N LYS A 90 -1.80 7.39 -3.32
CA LYS A 90 -1.47 7.04 -4.71
C LYS A 90 -0.01 6.66 -4.85
N PHE A 91 0.26 5.59 -5.58
CA PHE A 91 1.58 5.06 -5.92
C PHE A 91 1.62 4.98 -7.45
N ARG A 92 2.51 5.76 -8.07
CA ARG A 92 2.52 6.02 -9.52
C ARG A 92 3.94 6.08 -10.09
N GLU A 93 4.84 5.32 -9.49
CA GLU A 93 6.23 5.21 -9.95
C GLU A 93 6.35 3.89 -10.71
N ASP A 94 7.42 3.76 -11.50
CA ASP A 94 7.80 2.54 -12.21
C ASP A 94 6.68 1.98 -13.11
N ASP A 95 6.04 2.85 -13.89
CA ASP A 95 4.93 2.54 -14.82
C ASP A 95 3.71 1.82 -14.20
N ALA A 96 3.68 1.68 -12.88
CA ALA A 96 2.57 1.14 -12.10
C ALA A 96 1.63 2.25 -11.59
N ASN A 97 0.37 1.90 -11.31
CA ASN A 97 -0.62 2.80 -10.73
C ASN A 97 -1.50 2.07 -9.71
N TYR A 98 -1.17 2.24 -8.43
CA TYR A 98 -1.90 1.67 -7.31
C TYR A 98 -2.48 2.75 -6.40
N SER A 99 -3.63 2.46 -5.80
CA SER A 99 -4.12 3.23 -4.64
C SER A 99 -4.32 2.35 -3.44
N ILE A 100 -3.84 2.81 -2.28
CA ILE A 100 -4.15 2.23 -0.98
C ILE A 100 -5.07 3.19 -0.24
N TRP A 101 -6.21 2.68 0.21
CA TRP A 101 -7.17 3.43 1.00
C TRP A 101 -6.91 3.17 2.47
N VAL A 102 -6.76 4.25 3.24
CA VAL A 102 -6.47 4.19 4.68
C VAL A 102 -7.47 5.01 5.48
N LEU A 103 -7.78 4.59 6.69
CA LEU A 103 -8.55 5.39 7.65
C LEU A 103 -7.71 5.61 8.90
N VAL A 104 -7.52 6.88 9.28
CA VAL A 104 -6.74 7.25 10.46
C VAL A 104 -7.69 7.73 11.55
N SER A 105 -7.66 7.03 12.69
CA SER A 105 -8.54 7.29 13.83
C SER A 105 -7.74 7.53 15.12
N PRO A 106 -8.33 8.18 16.14
CA PRO A 106 -7.67 8.53 17.41
C PRO A 106 -7.11 7.36 18.23
#